data_AF-A0A926D221-F1
#
_entry.id   AF-A0A926D221-F1
#
_cell.length_a   1.000
_cell.length_b   1.000
_cell.length_c   1.000
_cell.angle_alpha   90.00
_cell.angle_beta   90.00
_cell.angle_gamma   90.00
#
_symmetry.space_group_name_H-M   'P 1'
#
loop_
_entity.id
_entity.type
_entity.pdbx_description
1 polymer ?
#
loop_
_entity_poly.entity_id
_entity_poly.type
_entity_poly.pdbx_seq_one_letter_code
_entity_poly.pdbx_strand_id
1 'polypeptide(L)'
;MKKALLSLIFLTCLAALALTGCANFSTYVCYTYQLDNGDAVEVELDTTDGYTFSPDLPFFVKKDGHVLSRGAIITADEYDAYLQAVQADPTATILDSGKGDGIRYTFYAYGEAEFDHLILISGSETGILLANPNSQEEAQACFERLTFRPAQP
;
A
#
# COMPACT_ATOMS: atom_id res chain seq x y z
N MET A 1 6.36 -14.09 -57.66
CA MET A 1 5.16 -13.84 -56.83
C MET A 1 5.12 -14.68 -55.54
N LYS A 2 5.28 -16.01 -55.59
CA LYS A 2 5.23 -16.89 -54.40
C LYS A 2 6.26 -16.57 -53.29
N LYS A 3 7.48 -16.16 -53.65
CA LYS A 3 8.56 -15.80 -52.71
C LYS A 3 8.32 -14.47 -51.98
N ALA A 4 7.77 -13.47 -52.68
CA ALA A 4 7.43 -12.18 -52.10
C ALA A 4 6.21 -12.27 -51.15
N LEU A 5 5.24 -13.13 -51.48
CA LEU A 5 4.07 -13.38 -50.64
C LEU A 5 4.45 -14.10 -49.33
N LEU A 6 5.36 -15.09 -49.37
CA LEU A 6 5.86 -15.76 -48.16
C LEU A 6 6.66 -14.81 -47.25
N SER A 7 7.47 -13.92 -47.84
CA SER A 7 8.29 -12.96 -47.09
C SER A 7 7.45 -11.89 -46.38
N LEU A 8 6.30 -11.52 -46.94
CA LEU A 8 5.40 -10.53 -46.35
C LEU A 8 4.61 -11.09 -45.15
N ILE A 9 4.21 -12.36 -45.22
CA ILE A 9 3.52 -13.07 -44.11
C ILE A 9 4.46 -13.28 -42.91
N PHE A 10 5.74 -13.55 -43.16
CA PHE A 10 6.72 -13.75 -42.10
C PHE A 10 7.02 -12.44 -41.33
N LEU A 11 7.03 -11.31 -42.03
CA LEU A 11 7.28 -9.99 -41.43
C LEU A 11 6.10 -9.48 -40.59
N THR A 12 4.85 -9.76 -41.00
CA THR A 12 3.65 -9.43 -40.23
C THR A 12 3.48 -10.33 -39.00
N CYS A 13 3.84 -11.62 -39.07
CA CYS A 13 3.88 -12.49 -37.88
C CYS A 13 4.94 -12.04 -36.85
N LEU A 14 6.11 -11.56 -37.31
CA LEU A 14 7.16 -11.07 -36.41
C LEU A 14 6.80 -9.73 -35.74
N ALA A 15 6.07 -8.86 -36.43
CA ALA A 15 5.54 -7.62 -35.87
C ALA A 15 4.39 -7.85 -34.86
N ALA A 16 3.55 -8.87 -35.07
CA ALA A 16 2.49 -9.23 -34.13
C ALA A 16 3.03 -9.84 -32.81
N LEU A 17 4.20 -10.50 -32.85
CA LEU A 17 4.88 -11.06 -31.68
C LEU A 17 5.65 -10.01 -30.86
N ALA A 18 5.89 -8.81 -31.41
CA ALA A 18 6.57 -7.73 -30.70
C ALA A 18 5.63 -6.90 -29.80
N LEU A 19 4.31 -7.12 -29.88
CA LEU A 19 3.29 -6.39 -29.12
C LEU A 19 2.80 -7.12 -27.85
N THR A 20 3.38 -8.29 -27.52
CA THR A 20 3.03 -9.04 -26.29
C THR A 20 3.91 -8.69 -25.10
N GLY A 21 4.67 -7.61 -25.17
CA GLY A 21 5.66 -7.18 -24.18
C GLY A 21 5.12 -6.47 -22.93
N CYS A 22 3.82 -6.52 -22.65
CA CYS A 22 3.26 -6.10 -21.35
C CYS A 22 2.80 -7.35 -20.60
N ALA A 23 3.74 -8.20 -20.20
CA ALA A 23 3.46 -9.03 -19.04
C ALA A 23 3.35 -8.05 -17.86
N ASN A 24 2.15 -7.95 -17.27
CA ASN A 24 1.94 -7.20 -16.03
C ASN A 24 2.72 -7.92 -14.93
N PHE A 25 4.02 -7.64 -14.83
CA PHE A 25 4.84 -8.14 -13.76
C PHE A 25 4.49 -7.33 -12.53
N SER A 26 3.78 -7.96 -11.59
CA SER A 26 3.66 -7.40 -10.26
C SER A 26 5.04 -7.38 -9.62
N THR A 27 5.45 -6.22 -9.12
CA THR A 27 6.72 -6.03 -8.43
C THR A 27 6.43 -5.65 -6.99
N TYR A 28 7.23 -6.15 -6.05
CA TYR A 28 7.01 -5.91 -4.62
C TYR A 28 8.34 -5.63 -3.93
N VAL A 29 8.28 -4.83 -2.87
CA VAL A 29 9.36 -4.68 -1.89
C VAL A 29 8.81 -4.94 -0.50
N CYS A 30 9.55 -5.66 0.33
CA CYS A 30 9.16 -5.97 1.70
C CYS A 30 10.28 -5.55 2.65
N TYR A 31 9.91 -4.90 3.75
CA TYR A 31 10.82 -4.48 4.81
C TYR A 31 10.32 -4.97 6.16
N THR A 32 11.25 -5.46 6.97
CA THR A 32 10.99 -5.90 8.34
C THR A 32 11.46 -4.84 9.33
N TYR A 33 10.59 -4.42 10.23
CA TYR A 33 10.89 -3.51 11.32
C TYR A 33 11.00 -4.29 12.63
N GLN A 34 12.18 -4.25 13.25
CA GLN A 34 12.40 -4.75 14.59
C GLN A 34 12.04 -3.66 15.60
N LEU A 35 11.16 -3.98 16.55
CA LEU A 35 10.61 -3.03 17.50
C LEU A 35 11.15 -3.25 18.91
N ASP A 36 11.17 -2.19 19.70
CA ASP A 36 11.74 -2.20 21.06
C ASP A 36 10.97 -3.11 22.03
N ASN A 37 9.69 -3.38 21.75
CA ASN A 37 8.86 -4.33 22.50
C ASN A 37 9.16 -5.80 22.16
N GLY A 38 10.08 -6.07 21.22
CA GLY A 38 10.44 -7.40 20.76
C GLY A 38 9.59 -7.91 19.60
N ASP A 39 8.58 -7.16 19.17
CA ASP A 39 7.84 -7.46 17.95
C ASP A 39 8.71 -7.23 16.71
N ALA A 40 8.35 -7.94 15.65
CA ALA A 40 8.89 -7.76 14.33
C ALA A 40 7.72 -7.70 13.35
N VAL A 41 7.67 -6.68 12.50
CA VAL A 41 6.58 -6.51 11.52
C VAL A 41 7.11 -6.35 10.11
N GLU A 42 6.49 -7.05 9.17
CA GLU A 42 6.77 -6.91 7.75
C GLU A 42 5.74 -5.96 7.12
N VAL A 43 6.25 -4.97 6.39
CA VAL A 43 5.46 -4.09 5.53
C VAL A 43 5.92 -4.29 4.10
N GLU A 44 5.00 -4.74 3.27
CA GLU A 44 5.23 -5.00 1.86
C GLU A 44 4.43 -4.01 1.02
N LEU A 45 5.06 -3.46 -0.02
CA LEU A 45 4.42 -2.59 -1.00
C LEU A 45 4.44 -3.25 -2.38
N ASP A 46 3.28 -3.29 -3.04
CA ASP A 46 3.20 -3.48 -4.49
C ASP A 46 3.74 -2.24 -5.22
N THR A 47 4.91 -2.37 -5.84
CA THR A 47 5.62 -1.31 -6.57
C THR A 47 5.22 -1.20 -8.04
N THR A 48 4.22 -1.96 -8.47
CA THR A 48 3.65 -1.85 -9.83
C THR A 48 3.12 -0.43 -10.07
N ASP A 49 3.11 0.00 -11.33
CA ASP A 49 2.65 1.34 -11.74
C ASP A 49 3.46 2.52 -11.18
N GLY A 50 4.76 2.30 -10.89
CA GLY A 50 5.69 3.38 -10.52
C GLY A 50 5.63 3.77 -9.03
N TYR A 51 5.04 2.93 -8.19
CA TYR A 51 5.07 3.11 -6.74
C TYR A 51 6.45 2.74 -6.19
N THR A 52 6.89 3.47 -5.17
CA THR A 52 8.18 3.25 -4.50
C THR A 52 8.02 3.39 -2.99
N PHE A 53 8.87 2.69 -2.24
CA PHE A 53 8.85 2.64 -0.78
C PHE A 53 10.14 3.24 -0.22
N SER A 54 10.02 4.18 0.74
CA SER A 54 11.15 4.65 1.55
C SER A 54 10.99 4.07 2.96
N PRO A 55 11.83 3.11 3.37
CA PRO A 55 11.59 2.29 4.56
C PRO A 55 11.99 2.93 5.88
N ASP A 56 12.75 4.03 5.89
CA ASP A 56 13.15 4.66 7.16
C ASP A 56 11.92 5.17 7.91
N LEU A 57 11.81 4.90 9.21
CA LEU A 57 10.66 5.32 9.99
C LEU A 57 10.64 6.85 10.20
N PRO A 58 9.48 7.51 10.00
CA PRO A 58 8.24 6.98 9.46
C PRO A 58 8.37 6.65 7.96
N PHE A 59 7.89 5.49 7.53
CA PHE A 59 8.07 5.06 6.15
C PHE A 59 7.18 5.86 5.19
N PHE A 60 7.53 5.89 3.91
CA PHE A 60 6.79 6.62 2.89
C PHE A 60 6.45 5.75 1.69
N VAL A 61 5.20 5.86 1.23
CA VAL A 61 4.76 5.40 -0.08
C VAL A 61 4.76 6.59 -1.03
N LYS A 62 5.42 6.43 -2.17
CA LYS A 62 5.61 7.48 -3.17
C LYS A 62 5.22 6.99 -4.55
N LYS A 63 4.80 7.92 -5.41
CA LYS A 63 4.63 7.69 -6.84
C LYS A 63 5.25 8.85 -7.61
N ASP A 64 6.04 8.54 -8.64
CA ASP A 64 6.72 9.56 -9.47
C ASP A 64 7.55 10.58 -8.64
N GLY A 65 8.10 10.13 -7.50
CA GLY A 65 8.88 10.96 -6.57
C GLY A 65 8.07 11.78 -5.57
N HIS A 66 6.75 11.83 -5.69
CA HIS A 66 5.85 12.52 -4.76
C HIS A 66 5.41 11.59 -3.62
N VAL A 67 5.39 12.11 -2.39
CA VAL A 67 4.87 11.37 -1.22
C VAL A 67 3.36 11.34 -1.29
N LEU A 68 2.80 10.14 -1.23
CA LEU A 68 1.36 9.91 -1.17
C LEU A 68 0.94 9.65 0.27
N SER A 69 1.60 8.69 0.92
CA SER A 69 1.30 8.32 2.30
C SER A 69 2.55 8.23 3.17
N ARG A 70 2.36 8.51 4.47
CA ARG A 70 3.36 8.37 5.52
C ARG A 70 2.84 7.38 6.56
N GLY A 71 3.62 6.33 6.84
CA GLY A 71 3.30 5.32 7.83
C GLY A 71 4.15 5.46 9.09
N ALA A 72 3.50 5.59 10.24
CA ALA A 72 4.12 5.48 11.55
C ALA A 72 3.76 4.13 12.18
N ILE A 73 4.75 3.46 12.78
CA ILE A 73 4.50 2.30 13.63
C ILE A 73 4.04 2.80 15.00
N ILE A 74 2.94 2.24 15.48
CA ILE A 74 2.34 2.55 16.77
C ILE A 74 2.10 1.26 17.54
N THR A 75 1.89 1.37 18.84
CA THR A 75 1.49 0.24 19.69
C THR A 75 -0.01 -0.05 19.54
N ALA A 76 -0.45 -1.23 19.99
CA ALA A 76 -1.86 -1.59 20.06
C ALA A 76 -2.66 -0.65 20.99
N ASP A 77 -2.07 -0.22 22.10
CA ASP A 77 -2.69 0.74 23.02
C ASP A 77 -2.87 2.12 22.34
N GLU A 78 -1.87 2.58 21.59
CA GLU A 78 -1.98 3.80 20.78
C GLU A 78 -3.03 3.67 19.69
N TYR A 79 -3.13 2.51 19.02
CA TYR A 79 -4.21 2.24 18.07
C TYR A 79 -5.58 2.44 18.75
N ASP A 80 -5.83 1.81 19.89
CA ASP A 80 -7.14 1.91 20.53
C ASP A 80 -7.41 3.35 21.04
N ALA A 81 -6.37 4.07 21.47
CA ALA A 81 -6.46 5.48 21.83
C ALA A 81 -6.80 6.39 20.64
N TYR A 82 -6.13 6.19 19.49
CA TYR A 82 -6.44 6.93 18.25
C TYR A 82 -7.85 6.64 17.77
N LEU A 83 -8.27 5.37 17.77
CA LEU A 83 -9.62 5.01 17.36
C LEU A 83 -10.68 5.69 18.23
N GLN A 84 -10.47 5.69 19.56
CA GLN A 84 -11.37 6.40 20.48
C GLN A 84 -11.40 7.90 20.23
N ALA A 85 -10.24 8.53 19.98
CA ALA A 85 -10.16 9.95 19.68
C ALA A 85 -10.92 10.30 18.39
N VAL A 86 -10.70 9.55 17.31
CA VAL A 86 -11.42 9.71 16.02
C VAL A 86 -12.93 9.53 16.20
N GLN A 87 -13.36 8.52 16.96
CA GLN A 87 -14.78 8.28 17.21
C GLN A 87 -15.46 9.36 18.06
N ALA A 88 -14.70 10.03 18.94
CA ALA A 88 -15.21 11.09 19.80
C ALA A 88 -15.17 12.48 19.13
N ASP A 89 -14.41 12.64 18.06
CA ASP A 89 -14.23 13.91 17.37
C ASP A 89 -15.37 14.15 16.35
N PRO A 90 -16.23 15.17 16.55
CA PRO A 90 -17.33 15.47 15.63
C PRO A 90 -16.88 15.99 14.26
N THR A 91 -15.59 16.31 14.09
CA THR A 91 -15.01 16.76 12.82
C THR A 91 -14.41 15.60 12.00
N ALA A 92 -14.25 14.42 12.61
CA ALA A 92 -13.82 13.22 11.93
C ALA A 92 -15.01 12.50 11.30
N THR A 93 -14.80 11.90 10.13
CA THR A 93 -15.78 11.03 9.47
C THR A 93 -15.14 9.66 9.23
N ILE A 94 -15.72 8.60 9.80
CA ILE A 94 -15.32 7.23 9.48
C ILE A 94 -15.91 6.88 8.12
N LEU A 95 -15.04 6.57 7.17
CA LEU A 95 -15.39 6.25 5.78
C LEU A 95 -15.58 4.74 5.57
N ASP A 96 -14.71 3.94 6.19
CA ASP A 96 -14.80 2.48 6.16
C ASP A 96 -14.13 1.85 7.40
N SER A 97 -14.44 0.60 7.68
CA SER A 97 -13.76 -0.20 8.70
C SER A 97 -13.90 -1.67 8.41
N GLY A 98 -12.84 -2.43 8.64
CA GLY A 98 -12.82 -3.84 8.28
C GLY A 98 -11.88 -4.69 9.12
N LYS A 99 -12.01 -6.00 8.92
CA LYS A 99 -11.11 -7.02 9.46
C LYS A 99 -10.93 -8.12 8.41
N GLY A 100 -9.68 -8.43 8.08
CA GLY A 100 -9.31 -9.37 7.03
C GLY A 100 -7.79 -9.39 6.85
N ASP A 101 -7.25 -10.42 6.19
CA ASP A 101 -5.84 -10.49 5.79
C ASP A 101 -4.82 -10.21 6.91
N GLY A 102 -5.14 -10.64 8.13
CA GLY A 102 -4.28 -10.45 9.29
C GLY A 102 -4.33 -9.05 9.89
N ILE A 103 -5.22 -8.16 9.46
CA ILE A 103 -5.37 -6.81 10.02
C ILE A 103 -6.81 -6.49 10.47
N ARG A 104 -6.92 -5.51 11.35
CA ARG A 104 -8.14 -4.73 11.60
C ARG A 104 -7.84 -3.28 11.21
N TYR A 105 -8.74 -2.60 10.51
CA TYR A 105 -8.50 -1.22 10.11
C TYR A 105 -9.74 -0.33 10.26
N THR A 106 -9.50 0.97 10.37
CA THR A 106 -10.48 2.04 10.26
C THR A 106 -9.93 3.10 9.33
N PHE A 107 -10.67 3.41 8.26
CA PHE A 107 -10.39 4.50 7.34
C PHE A 107 -11.26 5.69 7.70
N TYR A 108 -10.66 6.85 7.89
CA TYR A 108 -11.36 8.05 8.32
C TYR A 108 -10.80 9.30 7.64
N ALA A 109 -11.56 10.39 7.69
CA ALA A 109 -11.17 11.66 7.12
C ALA A 109 -11.45 12.84 8.06
N TYR A 110 -10.61 13.87 7.95
CA TYR A 110 -10.85 15.19 8.51
C TYR A 110 -11.17 16.17 7.38
N GLY A 111 -12.47 16.28 7.07
CA GLY A 111 -12.94 17.05 5.91
C GLY A 111 -12.37 16.48 4.60
N GLU A 112 -11.93 17.37 3.71
CA GLU A 112 -11.36 17.02 2.40
C GLU A 112 -9.81 17.10 2.38
N ALA A 113 -9.18 17.24 3.55
CA ALA A 113 -7.76 17.58 3.65
C ALA A 113 -6.87 16.42 4.12
N GLU A 114 -7.43 15.43 4.79
CA GLU A 114 -6.67 14.34 5.41
C GLU A 114 -7.51 13.06 5.45
N PHE A 115 -6.92 11.95 5.01
CA PHE A 115 -7.55 10.66 4.75
C PHE A 115 -6.65 9.55 5.29
N ASP A 116 -6.96 9.04 6.48
CA ASP A 116 -6.02 8.26 7.26
C ASP A 116 -6.55 6.86 7.52
N HIS A 117 -5.65 5.87 7.43
CA HIS A 117 -5.92 4.51 7.85
C HIS A 117 -5.24 4.25 9.19
N LEU A 118 -6.04 3.84 10.16
CA LEU A 118 -5.54 3.26 11.40
C LEU A 118 -5.62 1.74 11.29
N ILE A 119 -4.49 1.05 11.45
CA ILE A 119 -4.34 -0.38 11.15
C ILE A 119 -3.76 -1.08 12.37
N LEU A 120 -4.34 -2.20 12.78
CA LEU A 120 -3.81 -3.07 13.83
C LEU A 120 -3.45 -4.42 13.21
N ILE A 121 -2.22 -4.88 13.44
CA ILE A 121 -1.71 -6.14 12.91
C ILE A 121 -2.06 -7.28 13.88
N SER A 122 -2.88 -8.21 13.42
CA SER A 122 -3.35 -9.34 14.22
C SER A 122 -2.19 -10.24 14.62
N GLY A 123 -2.17 -10.67 15.90
CA GLY A 123 -1.11 -11.53 16.42
C GLY A 123 0.17 -10.78 16.80
N SER A 124 0.12 -9.44 16.86
CA SER A 124 1.19 -8.57 17.39
C SER A 124 0.60 -7.51 18.33
N GLU A 125 1.45 -6.79 19.06
CA GLU A 125 1.08 -5.59 19.81
C GLU A 125 1.34 -4.31 19.00
N THR A 126 1.34 -4.43 17.67
CA THR A 126 1.76 -3.39 16.74
C THR A 126 0.63 -2.95 15.81
N GLY A 127 0.50 -1.64 15.65
CA GLY A 127 -0.35 -0.98 14.68
C GLY A 127 0.44 -0.06 13.74
N ILE A 128 -0.27 0.49 12.76
CA ILE A 128 0.22 1.48 11.81
C ILE A 128 -0.79 2.61 11.74
N LEU A 129 -0.30 3.85 11.87
CA LEU A 129 -1.03 5.04 11.44
C LEU A 129 -0.51 5.42 10.05
N LEU A 130 -1.34 5.25 9.03
CA LEU A 130 -1.03 5.57 7.63
C LEU A 130 -1.77 6.85 7.24
N ALA A 131 -1.05 7.97 7.31
CA ALA A 131 -1.60 9.27 7.00
C ALA A 131 -1.52 9.57 5.49
N ASN A 132 -2.55 10.20 4.94
CA ASN A 132 -2.57 10.69 3.55
C ASN A 132 -3.23 12.09 3.46
N PRO A 133 -2.47 13.14 3.16
CA PRO A 133 -2.99 14.51 3.11
C PRO A 133 -3.48 14.95 1.71
N ASN A 134 -3.65 14.02 0.76
CA ASN A 134 -3.88 14.36 -0.64
C ASN A 134 -5.34 14.14 -1.07
N SER A 135 -5.82 12.90 -1.09
CA SER A 135 -7.21 12.56 -1.46
C SER A 135 -7.62 11.19 -0.94
N GLN A 136 -8.94 10.97 -0.88
CA GLN A 136 -9.51 9.67 -0.49
C GLN A 136 -9.03 8.54 -1.41
N GLU A 137 -9.02 8.78 -2.72
CA GLU A 137 -8.64 7.78 -3.72
C GLU A 137 -7.15 7.42 -3.60
N GLU A 138 -6.28 8.40 -3.37
CA GLU A 138 -4.86 8.13 -3.16
C GLU A 138 -4.59 7.38 -1.86
N ALA A 139 -5.30 7.74 -0.78
CA ALA A 139 -5.20 7.05 0.50
C ALA A 139 -5.58 5.57 0.37
N GLN A 140 -6.71 5.29 -0.29
CA GLN A 140 -7.19 3.94 -0.54
C GLN A 140 -6.25 3.18 -1.48
N ALA A 141 -5.78 3.80 -2.55
CA ALA A 141 -4.84 3.18 -3.49
C ALA A 141 -3.49 2.82 -2.85
N CYS A 142 -3.03 3.59 -1.86
CA CYS A 142 -1.85 3.26 -1.07
C CYS A 142 -2.13 2.11 -0.09
N PHE A 143 -3.24 2.17 0.64
CA PHE A 143 -3.64 1.12 1.58
C PHE A 143 -3.77 -0.25 0.89
N GLU A 144 -4.47 -0.32 -0.24
CA GLU A 144 -4.69 -1.56 -1.00
C GLU A 144 -3.40 -2.17 -1.59
N ARG A 145 -2.33 -1.39 -1.71
CA ARG A 145 -1.01 -1.86 -2.16
C ARG A 145 -0.11 -2.32 -1.02
N LEU A 146 -0.49 -2.04 0.22
CA LEU A 146 0.28 -2.39 1.39
C LEU A 146 -0.25 -3.69 1.99
N THR A 147 0.68 -4.60 2.31
CA THR A 147 0.40 -5.78 3.11
C THR A 147 1.17 -5.70 4.42
N PHE A 148 0.50 -6.02 5.52
CA PHE A 148 1.06 -5.97 6.87
C PHE A 148 0.94 -7.33 7.54
N ARG A 149 2.00 -7.82 8.18
CA ARG A 149 1.99 -9.08 8.91
C ARG A 149 3.08 -9.12 9.98
N PRO A 150 2.92 -9.90 11.06
CA PRO A 150 4.04 -10.20 11.95
C PRO A 150 5.15 -10.88 11.14
N ALA A 151 6.41 -10.51 11.40
CA ALA A 151 7.54 -11.27 10.86
C ALA A 151 7.56 -12.64 11.53
N GLN A 152 7.77 -13.71 10.76
CA GLN A 152 7.89 -15.04 11.35
C GLN A 152 9.22 -15.13 12.14
N PRO A 153 9.24 -15.79 13.32
CA PRO A 153 10.48 -16.08 14.04
C PRO A 153 11.39 -17.07 13.31
#